data_AF-A0A1N7SC98-F1
#
_entry.id   AF-A0A1N7SC98-F1
#
_cell.length_a   1.000
_cell.length_b   1.000
_cell.length_c   1.000
_cell.angle_alpha   90.00
_cell.angle_beta   90.00
_cell.angle_gamma   90.00
#
_symmetry.space_group_name_H-M   'P 1'
#
loop_
_entity.id
_entity.type
_entity.pdbx_description
1 polymer ?
#
loop_
_entity_poly.entity_id
_entity_poly.type
_entity_poly.pdbx_seq_one_letter_code
_entity_poly.pdbx_strand_id
1 'polypeptide(L)'
;MWEYPDGRIEIRTDGEAIPCRSYDRLAEVDQGAVVEHKRLGHVLQVSPAIQAQRDNSRIGKAPSRTNRGASTRTDRNRPQPGTKKQRELRRPTSSMWSWNSRNTEQRRRNPANRTVGLPGAQA
;
A
#
# COMPACT_ATOMS: atom_id res chain seq x y z
N MET A 1 -20.04 -5.10 19.30
CA MET A 1 -18.84 -4.44 18.76
C MET A 1 -18.78 -3.05 19.37
N TRP A 2 -17.69 -2.74 20.06
CA TRP A 2 -17.49 -1.46 20.72
C TRP A 2 -16.43 -0.66 19.98
N GLU A 3 -16.70 0.62 19.76
CA GLU A 3 -15.75 1.56 19.18
C GLU A 3 -15.45 2.64 20.22
N TYR A 4 -14.20 2.73 20.62
CA TYR A 4 -13.72 3.75 21.54
C TYR A 4 -13.35 5.05 20.80
N PRO A 5 -13.36 6.21 21.48
CA PRO A 5 -12.99 7.50 20.88
C PRO A 5 -11.57 7.54 20.31
N ASP A 6 -10.64 6.80 20.91
CA ASP A 6 -9.27 6.58 20.41
C ASP A 6 -9.20 5.72 19.13
N GLY A 7 -10.33 5.17 18.74
CA GLY A 7 -10.50 4.39 17.55
C GLY A 7 -10.22 2.89 17.69
N ARG A 8 -9.96 2.40 18.90
CA ARG A 8 -9.90 0.97 19.17
C ARG A 8 -11.27 0.33 18.95
N ILE A 9 -11.24 -0.88 18.37
CA ILE A 9 -12.41 -1.70 18.16
C ILE A 9 -12.27 -2.93 19.05
N GLU A 10 -13.31 -3.22 19.82
CA GLU A 10 -13.38 -4.40 20.65
C GLU A 10 -14.53 -5.30 20.17
N ILE A 11 -14.19 -6.56 19.92
CA ILE A 11 -15.14 -7.61 19.59
C ILE A 11 -15.43 -8.36 20.88
N ARG A 12 -16.72 -8.46 21.25
CA ARG A 12 -17.16 -9.19 22.43
C ARG A 12 -18.10 -10.33 22.03
N THR A 13 -17.95 -11.47 22.70
CA THR A 13 -18.85 -12.62 22.64
C THR A 13 -19.23 -12.97 24.07
N ASP A 14 -20.53 -13.14 24.34
CA ASP A 14 -21.07 -13.42 25.68
C ASP A 14 -20.62 -12.44 26.78
N GLY A 15 -20.37 -11.18 26.38
CA GLY A 15 -19.89 -10.13 27.28
C GLY A 15 -18.37 -10.09 27.48
N GLU A 16 -17.64 -11.09 27.02
CA GLU A 16 -16.18 -11.18 27.12
C GLU A 16 -15.48 -10.65 25.86
N ALA A 17 -14.36 -9.96 26.05
CA ALA A 17 -13.52 -9.42 24.98
C ALA A 17 -12.68 -10.52 24.32
N ILE A 18 -12.78 -10.65 22.99
CA ILE A 18 -11.92 -11.57 22.23
C ILE A 18 -10.71 -10.82 21.68
N PRO A 19 -9.50 -11.40 21.74
CA PRO A 19 -8.32 -10.85 21.07
C PRO A 19 -8.59 -10.60 19.59
N CYS A 20 -8.58 -9.33 19.19
CA CYS A 20 -8.72 -8.92 17.79
C CYS A 20 -7.59 -7.97 17.41
N ARG A 21 -7.09 -8.12 16.17
CA ARG A 21 -6.12 -7.21 15.58
C ARG A 21 -6.76 -6.42 14.44
N SER A 22 -6.36 -5.16 14.28
CA SER A 22 -6.69 -4.42 13.08
C SER A 22 -6.06 -5.11 11.87
N TYR A 23 -6.87 -5.36 10.84
CA TYR A 23 -6.38 -5.84 9.55
C TYR A 23 -6.35 -4.68 8.57
N ASP A 24 -5.14 -4.31 8.15
CA ASP A 24 -4.97 -3.33 7.09
C ASP A 24 -5.20 -3.97 5.73
N ARG A 25 -6.25 -3.50 5.03
CA ARG A 25 -6.58 -3.98 3.68
C ARG A 25 -5.79 -3.28 2.57
N LEU A 26 -5.13 -2.18 2.89
CA LEU A 26 -4.43 -1.32 1.94
C LEU A 26 -2.92 -1.29 2.21
N ALA A 27 -2.38 -2.38 2.76
CA ALA A 27 -0.96 -2.49 3.08
C ALA A 27 -0.09 -2.09 1.87
N GLU A 28 0.82 -1.15 2.11
CA GLU A 28 1.77 -0.64 1.12
C GLU A 28 3.04 -1.49 1.10
N VAL A 29 3.68 -1.58 -0.07
CA VAL A 29 4.96 -2.29 -0.16
C VAL A 29 6.08 -1.35 0.27
N ASP A 30 6.76 -1.72 1.35
CA ASP A 30 7.97 -1.03 1.80
C ASP A 30 9.13 -1.26 0.82
N GLN A 31 9.89 -0.20 0.54
CA GLN A 31 11.09 -0.25 -0.29
C GLN A 31 12.16 -1.16 0.34
N GLY A 32 12.24 -1.25 1.67
CA GLY A 32 13.10 -2.20 2.38
C GLY A 32 12.78 -3.65 2.04
N ALA A 33 11.50 -4.01 2.03
CA ALA A 33 11.05 -5.36 1.66
C ALA A 33 11.45 -5.74 0.21
N VAL A 34 11.46 -4.79 -0.72
CA VAL A 34 11.90 -5.01 -2.11
C VAL A 34 13.39 -5.40 -2.16
N VAL A 35 14.22 -4.81 -1.30
CA VAL A 35 15.67 -5.04 -1.26
C VAL A 35 16.02 -6.34 -0.54
N GLU A 36 15.37 -6.60 0.60
CA GLU A 36 15.68 -7.75 1.46
C GLU A 36 15.16 -9.10 0.91
N HIS A 37 14.04 -9.10 0.18
CA HIS A 37 13.42 -10.36 -0.26
C HIS A 37 13.86 -10.81 -1.66
N LYS A 38 14.94 -11.61 -1.74
CA LYS A 38 15.47 -12.15 -3.01
C LYS A 38 14.45 -12.92 -3.86
N ARG A 39 13.58 -13.74 -3.25
CA ARG A 39 12.60 -14.56 -3.99
C ARG A 39 11.38 -13.77 -4.44
N LEU A 40 11.01 -12.71 -3.72
CA LEU A 40 9.82 -11.91 -3.98
C LEU A 40 10.15 -10.58 -4.67
N GLY A 41 11.43 -10.22 -4.80
CA GLY A 41 11.89 -8.92 -5.27
C GLY A 41 11.24 -8.48 -6.59
N HIS A 42 11.07 -9.39 -7.55
CA HIS A 42 10.43 -9.06 -8.82
C HIS A 42 8.94 -8.67 -8.68
N VAL A 43 8.18 -9.41 -7.87
CA VAL A 43 6.76 -9.12 -7.61
C VAL A 43 6.61 -7.86 -6.75
N LEU A 44 7.50 -7.69 -5.77
CA LEU A 44 7.52 -6.50 -4.91
C LEU A 44 7.87 -5.23 -5.70
N GLN A 45 8.71 -5.32 -6.74
CA GLN A 45 8.99 -4.18 -7.63
C GLN A 45 7.77 -3.73 -8.45
N VAL A 46 6.89 -4.64 -8.84
CA VAL A 46 5.71 -4.34 -9.66
C VAL A 46 4.51 -3.89 -8.79
N SER A 47 4.49 -4.29 -7.52
CA SER A 47 3.40 -4.02 -6.59
C SER A 47 3.05 -2.52 -6.42
N PRO A 48 4.02 -1.59 -6.27
CA PRO A 48 3.74 -0.16 -6.18
C PRO A 48 3.00 0.42 -7.39
N ALA A 49 3.36 -0.01 -8.60
CA ALA A 49 2.72 0.44 -9.84
C ALA A 49 1.26 -0.02 -9.95
N ILE A 50 0.94 -1.17 -9.34
CA ILE A 50 -0.43 -1.65 -9.22
C ILE A 50 -1.17 -0.92 -8.10
N GLN A 51 -0.53 -0.69 -6.96
CA GLN A 51 -1.07 0.07 -5.83
C GLN A 51 -1.46 1.50 -6.23
N ALA A 52 -0.64 2.18 -7.03
CA ALA A 52 -0.92 3.53 -7.53
C ALA A 52 -2.20 3.63 -8.39
N GLN A 53 -2.62 2.53 -9.03
CA GLN A 53 -3.86 2.50 -9.81
C GLN A 53 -5.10 2.19 -8.97
N ARG A 54 -4.93 1.79 -7.70
CA ARG A 54 -6.05 1.33 -6.86
C ARG A 54 -6.78 2.51 -6.27
N ASP A 55 -8.09 2.38 -6.22
CA ASP A 55 -8.93 3.23 -5.40
C ASP A 55 -8.86 2.77 -3.94
N ASN A 56 -8.30 3.63 -3.08
CA ASN A 56 -8.20 3.43 -1.63
C ASN A 56 -9.44 3.93 -0.87
N SER A 57 -10.50 4.34 -1.59
CA SER A 57 -11.72 4.85 -0.98
C SER A 57 -12.44 3.77 -0.15
N ARG A 58 -12.98 4.20 0.99
CA ARG A 58 -13.72 3.34 1.92
C ARG A 58 -14.97 2.76 1.24
N ILE A 59 -15.25 1.47 1.48
CA ILE A 59 -16.48 0.82 1.01
C ILE A 59 -17.68 1.61 1.54
N GLY A 60 -18.53 2.17 0.68
CA GLY A 60 -19.62 3.05 1.14
C GLY A 60 -20.83 2.33 1.73
N LYS A 61 -20.79 1.00 1.89
CA LYS A 61 -21.72 0.26 2.77
C LYS A 61 -21.28 0.26 4.24
N ALA A 62 -20.12 0.85 4.56
CA ALA A 62 -19.65 0.90 5.95
C ALA A 62 -20.47 1.93 6.77
N PRO A 63 -20.85 1.60 8.02
CA PRO A 63 -21.54 2.52 8.91
C PRO A 63 -20.81 3.86 9.05
N SER A 64 -21.58 4.94 9.22
CA SER A 64 -21.02 6.25 9.52
C SER A 64 -20.24 6.22 10.82
N ARG A 65 -19.09 6.90 10.88
CA ARG A 65 -18.30 7.10 12.11
C ARG A 65 -18.33 8.58 12.48
N THR A 66 -19.53 9.13 12.61
CA THR A 66 -19.76 10.53 13.05
C THR A 66 -19.08 10.84 14.36
N ASN A 67 -18.93 9.85 15.24
CA ASN A 67 -18.17 9.94 16.50
C ASN A 67 -16.69 10.30 16.31
N ARG A 68 -16.14 10.16 15.09
CA ARG A 68 -14.77 10.57 14.72
C ARG A 68 -14.73 11.84 13.85
N GLY A 69 -15.80 12.63 13.84
CA GLY A 69 -15.91 13.84 13.02
C GLY A 69 -16.12 13.58 11.52
N ALA A 70 -16.36 12.33 11.10
CA ALA A 70 -16.66 12.02 9.71
C ALA A 70 -18.10 12.41 9.34
N SER A 71 -18.28 13.12 8.23
CA SER A 71 -19.60 13.53 7.74
C SER A 71 -20.52 12.34 7.40
N THR A 72 -21.81 12.47 7.74
CA THR A 72 -22.89 11.51 7.45
C THR A 72 -23.09 11.32 5.96
N ARG A 73 -23.03 12.41 5.18
CA ARG A 73 -23.16 12.42 3.72
C ARG A 73 -21.78 12.65 3.12
N THR A 74 -21.07 11.56 2.94
CA THR A 74 -19.76 11.57 2.31
C THR A 74 -19.88 10.84 0.99
N ASP A 75 -19.28 11.40 -0.07
CA ASP A 75 -19.14 10.76 -1.39
C ASP A 75 -18.11 9.60 -1.34
N ARG A 76 -18.20 8.80 -0.27
CA ARG A 76 -17.30 7.70 0.07
C ARG A 76 -17.32 6.58 -0.99
N ASN A 77 -18.40 6.49 -1.77
CA ASN A 77 -18.54 5.49 -2.82
C ASN A 77 -17.90 5.92 -4.14
N ARG A 78 -17.71 7.23 -4.37
CA ARG A 78 -17.10 7.69 -5.61
C ARG A 78 -15.61 7.36 -5.61
N PRO A 79 -15.11 6.60 -6.60
CA PRO A 79 -13.69 6.36 -6.72
C PRO A 79 -12.93 7.67 -6.93
N GLN A 80 -11.72 7.73 -6.39
CA GLN A 80 -10.84 8.88 -6.61
C GLN A 80 -10.57 9.06 -8.11
N PRO A 81 -10.51 10.31 -8.63
CA PRO A 81 -10.24 10.56 -10.04
C PRO A 81 -8.96 9.85 -10.50
N GLY A 82 -9.02 9.10 -11.60
CA GLY A 82 -7.89 8.37 -12.16
C GLY A 82 -7.55 7.03 -11.47
N THR A 83 -8.27 6.66 -10.41
CA THR A 83 -8.11 5.37 -9.73
C THR A 83 -9.15 4.35 -10.18
N LYS A 84 -8.86 3.05 -9.99
CA LYS A 84 -9.72 1.93 -10.41
C LYS A 84 -10.16 1.11 -9.22
N LYS A 85 -11.40 0.58 -9.26
CA LYS A 85 -11.85 -0.38 -8.24
C LYS A 85 -11.09 -1.69 -8.35
N GLN A 86 -11.00 -2.46 -7.26
CA GLN A 86 -10.27 -3.74 -7.24
C GLN A 86 -10.65 -4.71 -8.37
N ARG A 87 -11.94 -4.77 -8.74
CA ARG A 87 -12.45 -5.63 -9.83
C ARG A 87 -12.14 -5.10 -11.23
N GLU A 88 -11.81 -3.81 -11.35
CA GLU A 88 -11.46 -3.14 -12.61
C GLU A 88 -9.95 -3.09 -12.84
N LEU A 89 -9.15 -3.41 -11.81
CA LEU A 89 -7.70 -3.56 -11.94
C LEU A 89 -7.40 -4.73 -12.86
N ARG A 90 -6.96 -4.42 -14.08
CA ARG A 90 -6.49 -5.42 -15.03
C ARG A 90 -5.25 -6.10 -14.47
N ARG A 91 -5.13 -7.42 -14.70
CA ARG A 91 -3.91 -8.17 -14.40
C ARG A 91 -2.71 -7.44 -15.04
N PRO A 92 -1.60 -7.25 -14.31
CA PRO A 92 -0.42 -6.62 -14.88
C PRO A 92 0.04 -7.46 -16.09
N THR A 93 0.04 -6.87 -17.28
CA THR A 93 0.38 -7.57 -18.53
C THR A 93 1.87 -7.81 -18.63
N SER A 94 2.32 -8.84 -19.36
CA SER A 94 3.75 -9.13 -19.59
C SER A 94 4.56 -7.89 -20.03
N SER A 95 3.95 -6.97 -20.79
CA SER A 95 4.55 -5.68 -21.14
C SER A 95 4.85 -4.77 -19.93
N MET A 96 4.00 -4.76 -18.91
CA MET A 96 4.17 -4.00 -17.67
C MET A 96 5.31 -4.58 -16.81
N TRP A 97 5.46 -5.91 -16.82
CA TRP A 97 6.59 -6.62 -16.20
C TRP A 97 7.90 -6.32 -16.94
N SER A 98 7.86 -6.29 -18.28
CA SER A 98 8.99 -5.94 -19.16
C SER A 98 9.40 -4.46 -19.07
N TRP A 99 8.45 -3.54 -18.89
CA TRP A 99 8.74 -2.10 -18.80
C TRP A 99 9.40 -1.73 -17.46
N ASN A 100 8.91 -2.29 -16.34
CA ASN A 100 9.48 -2.01 -15.03
C ASN A 100 10.90 -2.60 -14.88
N SER A 101 11.15 -3.78 -15.47
CA SER A 101 12.48 -4.40 -15.50
C SER A 101 13.50 -3.61 -16.31
N ARG A 102 13.07 -2.92 -17.37
CA ARG A 102 13.98 -2.04 -18.16
C ARG A 102 14.35 -0.77 -17.40
N ASN A 103 13.44 -0.20 -16.62
CA ASN A 103 13.71 1.00 -15.85
C ASN A 103 14.68 0.75 -14.67
N THR A 104 14.62 -0.42 -14.04
CA THR A 104 15.57 -0.80 -12.98
C THR A 104 16.99 -1.03 -13.52
N GLU A 105 17.12 -1.66 -14.69
CA GLU A 105 18.40 -1.85 -15.38
C GLU A 105 19.05 -0.52 -15.81
N GLN A 106 18.24 0.47 -16.19
CA GLN A 106 18.74 1.81 -16.54
C GLN A 106 19.17 2.62 -15.31
N ARG A 107 18.49 2.46 -14.16
CA ARG A 107 18.92 3.09 -12.89
C ARG A 107 20.24 2.53 -12.35
N ARG A 108 20.55 1.26 -12.62
CA ARG A 108 21.86 0.63 -12.31
C ARG A 108 22.98 1.07 -13.25
N ARG A 109 22.62 1.45 -14.49
CA ARG A 109 23.56 1.96 -15.50
C ARG A 109 23.79 3.47 -15.42
N ASN A 110 23.02 4.21 -14.61
CA ASN A 110 23.22 5.64 -14.41
C ASN A 110 24.55 5.89 -13.66
N PRO A 111 25.56 6.53 -14.29
CA PRO A 111 26.87 6.76 -13.67
C PRO A 111 26.81 7.63 -12.40
N ALA A 112 25.77 8.44 -12.21
CA ALA A 112 25.58 9.26 -11.02
C ALA A 112 25.29 8.46 -9.73
N ASN A 113 24.83 7.21 -9.84
CA ASN A 113 24.53 6.34 -8.69
C ASN A 113 25.73 5.46 -8.26
N ARG A 114 26.91 5.61 -8.89
CA ARG A 114 28.11 4.82 -8.57
C ARG A 114 29.04 5.46 -7.54
N THR A 115 28.79 6.71 -7.17
CA THR A 115 29.66 7.48 -6.27
C THR A 115 29.05 7.62 -4.89
N VAL A 116 29.26 6.60 -4.06
CA VAL A 116 29.57 6.81 -2.63
C VAL A 116 30.86 6.04 -2.35
N GLY A 117 31.94 6.53 -2.96
CA GLY A 117 33.29 6.16 -2.59
C GLY A 117 33.74 7.08 -1.46
N LEU A 118 34.04 6.48 -0.31
CA LEU A 118 34.65 7.12 0.85
C LEU A 118 35.89 7.94 0.43
N PRO A 119 36.06 9.20 0.89
CA PRO A 119 37.30 9.93 0.64
C PRO A 119 38.41 9.34 1.51
N GLY A 120 39.55 9.09 0.88
CA GLY A 120 40.67 8.32 1.42
C GLY A 120 41.37 8.93 2.63
N ALA A 121 41.96 8.04 3.42
CA ALA A 121 43.04 8.36 4.34
C ALA A 121 44.35 7.95 3.66
N GLN A 122 45.18 8.94 3.32
CA GLN A 122 46.61 8.77 3.06
C GLN A 122 47.36 9.52 4.16
N ALA A 123 48.18 8.79 4.91
CA ALA A 123 49.53 9.10 5.40
C ALA A 123 49.91 8.06 6.46
#